data_AF-A0A5J5IUH2-F1
#
_entry.id   AF-A0A5J5IUH2-F1
#
_cell.length_a   1.000
_cell.length_b   1.000
_cell.length_c   1.000
_cell.angle_alpha   90.00
_cell.angle_beta   90.00
_cell.angle_gamma   90.00
#
_symmetry.space_group_name_H-M   'P 1'
#
loop_
_entity.id
_entity.type
_entity.pdbx_description
1 polymer ?
#
loop_
_entity_poly.entity_id
_entity_poly.type
_entity_poly.pdbx_seq_one_letter_code
_entity_poly.pdbx_strand_id
1 'polypeptide(L)'
;MIPSPLAAITLVLTVVGMLAPGDASSLLIAAAAAVLVVAAAALAVTTAASGTSARRGVHPRRSIDVSAPLDQSDPDAPGRRRPRAPGLAAAAA
;
A
#
# COMPACT_ATOMS: atom_id res chain seq x y z
N MET A 1 13.49 18.19 -11.46
CA MET A 1 12.91 17.06 -12.22
C MET A 1 13.56 15.80 -11.72
N ILE A 2 12.83 14.94 -11.00
CA ILE A 2 13.39 13.66 -10.52
C ILE A 2 13.42 12.72 -11.73
N PRO A 3 14.57 12.18 -12.15
CA PRO A 3 14.61 11.25 -13.26
C PRO A 3 13.73 10.04 -12.95
N SER A 4 12.98 9.57 -13.93
CA SER A 4 12.16 8.37 -13.73
C SER A 4 13.07 7.19 -13.33
N PRO A 5 12.63 6.30 -12.43
CA PRO A 5 13.47 5.20 -11.97
C PRO A 5 13.90 4.29 -13.13
N LEU A 6 13.05 4.15 -14.14
CA LEU A 6 13.38 3.44 -15.37
C LEU A 6 14.51 4.13 -16.14
N ALA A 7 14.48 5.46 -16.27
CA ALA A 7 15.55 6.20 -16.94
C ALA A 7 16.90 6.05 -16.22
N ALA A 8 16.90 6.03 -14.89
CA ALA A 8 18.10 5.80 -14.10
C ALA A 8 18.67 4.38 -14.31
N ILE A 9 17.81 3.35 -14.32
CA ILE A 9 18.22 1.96 -14.55
C ILE A 9 18.82 1.80 -15.96
N THR A 10 18.16 2.34 -16.98
CA THR A 10 18.63 2.23 -18.36
C THR A 10 19.98 2.93 -18.56
N LEU A 11 20.19 4.09 -17.92
CA LEU A 11 21.47 4.80 -17.93
C LEU A 11 22.60 3.98 -17.29
N VAL A 12 22.33 3.35 -16.14
CA VAL A 12 23.33 2.50 -15.47
C VAL A 12 23.68 1.30 -16.35
N LEU A 13 22.68 0.64 -16.94
CA LEU A 13 22.91 -0.50 -17.83
C LEU A 13 23.72 -0.14 -19.07
N THR A 14 23.46 1.02 -19.70
CA THR A 14 24.21 1.44 -20.89
C THR A 14 25.66 1.79 -20.57
N VAL A 15 25.90 2.45 -19.43
CA VAL A 15 27.28 2.76 -18.98
C VAL A 15 28.04 1.47 -18.67
N VAL A 16 27.42 0.52 -17.97
CA VAL A 16 28.03 -0.78 -17.65
C VAL A 16 28.29 -1.60 -18.92
N GLY A 17 27.34 -1.61 -19.87
CA GLY A 17 27.51 -2.29 -21.16
C GLY A 17 28.60 -1.69 -22.04
N MET A 18 28.82 -0.38 -21.95
CA MET A 18 29.94 0.30 -22.63
C MET A 18 31.30 0.01 -21.98
N LEU A 19 31.32 -0.28 -20.68
CA LEU A 19 32.55 -0.49 -19.89
C LEU A 19 33.03 -1.95 -19.86
N ALA A 20 32.38 -2.85 -20.60
CA ALA A 20 32.72 -4.27 -20.64
C ALA A 20 33.48 -4.66 -21.93
N PRO A 21 34.78 -4.32 -22.08
CA PRO A 21 35.59 -4.84 -23.15
C PRO A 21 36.01 -6.28 -22.78
N GLY A 22 35.16 -7.26 -23.04
CA GLY A 22 35.52 -8.68 -23.22
C GLY A 22 36.34 -9.38 -22.12
N ASP A 23 36.50 -8.80 -20.93
CA ASP A 23 37.33 -9.36 -19.85
C ASP A 23 36.43 -9.94 -18.76
N ALA A 24 36.74 -11.15 -18.28
CA ALA A 24 35.91 -11.88 -17.32
C ALA A 24 35.69 -11.08 -16.01
N SER A 25 36.68 -10.28 -15.63
CA SER A 25 36.60 -9.35 -14.50
C SER A 25 35.53 -8.27 -14.69
N SER A 26 35.37 -7.75 -15.92
CA SER A 26 34.36 -6.74 -16.23
C SER A 26 32.94 -7.31 -16.16
N LEU A 27 32.75 -8.57 -16.56
CA LEU A 27 31.47 -9.28 -16.43
C LEU A 27 31.10 -9.52 -14.97
N LEU A 28 32.06 -9.88 -14.12
CA LEU A 28 31.83 -10.04 -12.68
C LEU A 28 31.44 -8.72 -12.02
N ILE A 29 32.10 -7.62 -12.37
CA ILE A 29 31.78 -6.28 -11.86
C ILE A 29 30.38 -5.85 -12.32
N ALA A 30 30.05 -6.08 -13.60
CA ALA A 30 28.72 -5.79 -14.14
C ALA A 30 27.62 -6.61 -13.44
N ALA A 31 27.86 -7.91 -13.21
CA ALA A 31 26.94 -8.78 -12.50
C ALA A 31 26.74 -8.32 -11.04
N ALA A 32 27.83 -7.99 -10.34
CA ALA A 32 27.76 -7.48 -8.97
C ALA A 32 26.99 -6.16 -8.89
N ALA A 33 27.22 -5.24 -9.83
CA ALA A 33 26.48 -3.98 -9.92
C ALA A 33 24.98 -4.22 -10.18
N ALA A 34 24.64 -5.15 -11.09
CA ALA A 34 23.25 -5.50 -11.36
C ALA A 34 22.54 -6.06 -10.12
N VAL A 35 23.19 -6.96 -9.36
CA VAL A 35 22.64 -7.49 -8.10
C VAL A 35 22.40 -6.37 -7.09
N LEU A 36 23.34 -5.43 -6.96
CA LEU A 36 23.22 -4.28 -6.07
C LEU A 36 22.04 -3.37 -6.45
N VAL A 37 21.85 -3.11 -7.74
CA VAL A 37 20.71 -2.32 -8.25
C VAL A 37 19.39 -3.02 -7.96
N VAL A 38 19.31 -4.33 -8.20
CA VAL A 38 18.09 -5.12 -7.92
C VAL A 38 17.79 -5.13 -6.42
N ALA A 39 18.79 -5.31 -5.56
CA ALA A 39 18.62 -5.28 -4.11
C ALA A 39 18.15 -3.91 -3.61
N ALA A 40 18.73 -2.82 -4.13
CA ALA A 40 18.32 -1.47 -3.80
C ALA A 40 16.87 -1.18 -4.25
N ALA A 41 16.49 -1.62 -5.44
CA ALA A 41 15.13 -1.49 -5.94
C ALA A 41 14.13 -2.28 -5.08
N ALA A 42 14.46 -3.52 -4.70
CA ALA A 42 13.64 -4.32 -3.80
C ALA A 42 13.45 -3.64 -2.44
N LEU A 43 14.51 -3.07 -1.86
CA LEU A 43 14.45 -2.33 -0.60
C LEU A 43 13.61 -1.05 -0.73
N ALA A 44 13.71 -0.32 -1.84
CA ALA A 44 12.88 0.85 -2.12
C ALA A 44 11.38 0.47 -2.21
N VAL A 45 11.07 -0.66 -2.86
CA VAL A 45 9.68 -1.15 -2.98
C VAL A 45 9.13 -1.58 -1.63
N THR A 46 9.89 -2.32 -0.83
CA THR A 46 9.43 -2.78 0.51
C THR A 46 9.23 -1.61 1.47
N THR A 47 10.12 -0.62 1.46
CA THR A 47 9.99 0.60 2.27
C THR A 47 8.81 1.47 1.83
N ALA A 48 8.59 1.62 0.52
CA ALA A 48 7.43 2.35 -0.01
C ALA A 48 6.10 1.64 0.32
N ALA A 49 6.06 0.31 0.25
CA ALA A 49 4.90 -0.48 0.65
C ALA A 49 4.59 -0.36 2.15
N SER A 50 5.63 -0.32 2.99
CA SER A 50 5.50 -0.17 4.45
C SER A 50 4.92 1.20 4.84
N GLY A 51 5.21 2.27 4.08
CA GLY A 51 4.62 3.59 4.29
C GLY A 51 3.11 3.67 4.00
N THR A 52 2.57 2.75 3.20
CA THR A 52 1.15 2.76 2.82
C THR A 52 0.26 2.06 3.86
N SER A 53 0.83 1.23 4.75
CA SER A 53 0.05 0.54 5.79
C SER A 53 -0.18 1.37 7.06
N ALA A 54 0.47 2.53 7.22
CA ALA A 54 0.35 3.36 8.42
C ALA A 54 -0.95 4.21 8.47
N ARG A 55 -1.81 4.14 7.45
CA ARG A 55 -3.07 4.91 7.37
C ARG A 55 -4.33 4.03 7.31
N ARG A 56 -4.28 2.81 7.84
CA ARG A 56 -5.50 2.24 8.44
C ARG A 56 -5.45 2.66 9.90
N GLY A 57 -6.05 3.82 10.16
CA GLY A 57 -5.99 4.49 11.45
C GLY A 57 -6.17 3.49 12.57
N VAL A 58 -5.17 3.41 13.46
CA VAL A 58 -5.34 2.86 14.80
C VAL A 58 -6.60 3.54 15.31
N HIS A 59 -7.72 2.82 15.36
CA HIS A 59 -8.93 3.36 15.93
C HIS A 59 -8.52 3.74 17.34
N PRO A 60 -8.57 5.03 17.72
CA PRO A 60 -8.12 5.44 19.03
C PRO A 60 -8.92 4.60 20.01
N ARG A 61 -8.24 3.66 20.69
CA ARG A 61 -8.80 2.90 21.80
C ARG A 61 -8.93 3.87 22.96
N ARG A 62 -9.75 4.90 22.80
CA ARG A 62 -10.21 5.71 23.91
C ARG A 62 -11.05 4.75 24.73
N SER A 63 -10.67 4.52 25.98
CA SER A 63 -11.53 3.80 26.91
C SER A 63 -12.85 4.59 26.97
N ILE A 64 -13.91 3.99 26.46
CA ILE A 64 -15.26 4.52 26.66
C ILE A 64 -15.57 4.21 28.13
N ASP A 65 -15.75 5.26 28.93
CA ASP A 65 -16.26 5.09 30.30
C ASP A 65 -17.61 4.35 30.22
N VAL A 66 -17.86 3.41 31.14
CA VAL A 66 -19.15 2.71 31.24
C VAL A 66 -20.29 3.72 31.43
N SER A 67 -19.98 4.87 32.03
CA SER A 67 -20.90 5.98 32.27
C SER A 67 -21.07 6.92 31.06
N ALA A 68 -20.34 6.70 29.96
CA ALA A 68 -20.42 7.57 28.80
C ALA A 68 -21.82 7.46 28.16
N PRO A 69 -22.54 8.58 27.98
CA PRO A 69 -23.85 8.57 27.34
C PRO A 69 -23.69 8.09 25.90
N LEU A 70 -24.38 7.01 25.56
CA LEU A 70 -24.50 6.56 24.18
C LEU A 70 -25.56 7.42 23.50
N ASP A 71 -25.21 8.04 22.38
CA ASP A 71 -26.22 8.55 21.47
C ASP A 71 -27.06 7.36 21.00
N GLN A 72 -28.36 7.44 21.28
CA GLN A 72 -29.37 6.39 21.19
C GLN A 72 -29.14 5.37 20.06
N SER A 73 -28.71 4.16 20.40
CA SER A 73 -28.39 3.07 19.45
C SER A 73 -29.60 2.26 19.00
N ASP A 74 -30.74 2.41 19.67
CA ASP A 74 -31.96 1.68 19.36
C ASP A 74 -32.48 2.07 17.96
N PRO A 75 -32.51 1.12 16.99
CA PRO A 75 -33.03 1.39 15.65
C PRO A 75 -34.54 1.69 15.65
N ASP A 76 -35.28 1.25 16.67
CA ASP A 76 -36.72 1.47 16.85
C ASP A 76 -37.05 2.71 17.70
N ALA A 77 -36.04 3.49 18.07
CA ALA A 77 -36.23 4.64 18.94
C ALA A 77 -37.25 5.67 18.38
N PRO A 78 -38.05 6.31 19.25
CA PRO A 78 -39.02 7.33 18.83
C PRO A 78 -38.34 8.42 18.00
N GLY A 79 -38.88 8.72 16.82
CA GLY A 79 -38.33 9.74 15.90
C GLY A 79 -37.34 9.21 14.86
N ARG A 80 -36.91 7.94 14.91
CA ARG A 80 -36.18 7.32 13.79
C ARG A 80 -37.14 6.90 12.68
N ARG A 81 -36.84 7.28 11.43
CA ARG A 81 -37.55 6.75 10.26
C ARG A 81 -37.26 5.25 10.21
N ARG A 82 -38.26 4.41 10.50
CA ARG A 82 -38.19 2.96 10.23
C ARG A 82 -37.85 2.77 8.76
N PRO A 83 -36.67 2.22 8.40
CA PRO A 83 -36.45 1.76 7.04
C PRO A 83 -37.46 0.64 6.82
N ARG A 84 -38.53 0.91 6.06
CA ARG A 84 -39.38 -0.19 5.59
C ARG A 84 -38.45 -1.05 4.75
N ALA A 85 -38.24 -2.30 5.15
CA ALA A 85 -37.53 -3.26 4.32
C ALA A 85 -38.09 -3.14 2.89
N PRO A 86 -37.24 -3.06 1.85
CA PRO A 86 -37.71 -3.00 0.46
C PRO A 86 -38.74 -4.10 0.24
N GLY A 87 -39.92 -3.71 -0.24
CA GLY A 87 -41.14 -4.50 -0.15
C GLY A 87 -41.00 -5.92 -0.69
N LEU A 88 -40.95 -6.89 0.22
CA LEU A 88 -41.44 -8.24 -0.05
C LEU A 88 -42.86 -8.29 0.50
N ALA A 89 -43.82 -8.01 -0.37
CA ALA A 89 -45.21 -8.34 -0.11
C ALA A 89 -45.28 -9.84 0.19
N ALA A 90 -45.76 -10.21 1.37
CA ALA A 90 -46.07 -11.60 1.67
C ALA A 90 -47.12 -12.06 0.65
N ALA A 91 -46.77 -13.05 -0.18
CA ALA A 91 -47.74 -13.70 -1.04
C ALA A 91 -48.82 -14.32 -0.15
N ALA A 92 -50.07 -13.93 -0.37
CA ALA A 92 -51.22 -14.59 0.26
C ALA A 92 -51.34 -16.01 -0.30
N ALA A 93 -51.71 -16.94 0.59
CA ALA A 93 -51.82 -18.38 0.37
C ALA A 93 -52.88 -18.77 -0.67
#